data_AF-A0A962VVY5-F1
#
_entry.id   AF-A0A962VVY5-F1
#
_cell.length_a   1.000
_cell.length_b   1.000
_cell.length_c   1.000
_cell.angle_alpha   90.00
_cell.angle_beta   90.00
_cell.angle_gamma   90.00
#
_symmetry.space_group_name_H-M   'P 1'
#
loop_
_entity.id
_entity.type
_entity.pdbx_description
1 polymer ?
#
loop_
_entity_poly.entity_id
_entity_poly.type
_entity_poly.pdbx_seq_one_letter_code
_entity_poly.pdbx_strand_id
1 'polypeptide(L)'
;MENLLVVLQNRLAECPTRDRAGLVHRLRGLRRRLREGKPVDRGLEQLTRELEAAANRLKERRAQLPIPTFDNALPINAHRETIAAAIRDHQ
;
A
#
# COMPACT_ATOMS: atom_id res chain seq x y z
N MET A 1 -16.11 -11.68 13.68
CA MET A 1 -15.89 -10.28 13.25
C MET A 1 -14.48 -9.78 13.54
N GLU A 2 -13.88 -10.07 14.70
CA GLU A 2 -12.49 -9.67 15.03
C GLU A 2 -11.47 -10.11 13.97
N ASN A 3 -11.56 -11.36 13.47
CA ASN A 3 -10.69 -11.89 12.43
C ASN A 3 -10.79 -11.09 11.10
N LEU A 4 -12.00 -10.68 10.70
CA LEU A 4 -12.19 -9.85 9.51
C LEU A 4 -11.51 -8.48 9.66
N LEU A 5 -11.54 -7.87 10.84
CA LEU A 5 -10.84 -6.60 11.07
C LEU A 5 -9.33 -6.74 10.93
N VAL A 6 -8.75 -7.86 11.38
CA VAL A 6 -7.32 -8.16 11.20
C VAL A 6 -6.98 -8.33 9.72
N VAL A 7 -7.82 -9.05 8.97
CA VAL A 7 -7.65 -9.19 7.51
C VAL A 7 -7.67 -7.84 6.82
N LEU A 8 -8.67 -6.99 7.11
CA LEU A 8 -8.77 -5.64 6.52
C LEU A 8 -7.60 -4.74 6.93
N GLN A 9 -7.08 -4.89 8.15
CA GLN A 9 -5.89 -4.17 8.60
C GLN A 9 -4.65 -4.55 7.79
N ASN A 10 -4.43 -5.84 7.55
CA ASN A 10 -3.28 -6.31 6.78
C ASN A 10 -3.34 -5.83 5.32
N ARG A 11 -4.54 -5.77 4.72
CA ARG A 11 -4.75 -5.26 3.35
C ARG A 11 -4.40 -3.79 3.15
N LEU A 12 -4.27 -3.00 4.22
CA LEU A 12 -3.78 -1.62 4.12
C LEU A 12 -2.36 -1.54 3.52
N ALA A 13 -1.54 -2.59 3.70
CA ALA A 13 -0.21 -2.68 3.12
C ALA A 13 -0.23 -2.78 1.57
N GLU A 14 -1.35 -3.17 0.98
CA GLU A 14 -1.55 -3.28 -0.46
C GLU A 14 -2.06 -1.98 -1.10
N CYS A 15 -2.35 -0.96 -0.29
CA CYS A 15 -2.91 0.31 -0.77
C CYS A 15 -1.83 1.38 -1.00
N PRO A 16 -2.06 2.35 -1.91
CA PRO A 16 -1.19 3.51 -2.09
C PRO A 16 -1.02 4.29 -0.79
N THR A 17 0.19 4.81 -0.51
CA THR A 17 0.49 5.57 0.71
C THR A 17 -0.47 6.73 0.96
N ARG A 18 -0.90 7.41 -0.11
CA ARG A 18 -1.89 8.50 -0.07
C ARG A 18 -3.24 8.08 0.53
N ASP A 19 -3.66 6.84 0.29
CA ASP A 19 -4.99 6.36 0.70
C ASP A 19 -4.98 5.75 2.11
N ARG A 20 -3.81 5.28 2.57
CA ARG A 20 -3.66 4.51 3.83
C ARG A 20 -4.20 5.26 5.05
N ALA A 21 -3.89 6.55 5.20
CA ALA A 21 -4.29 7.30 6.39
C ALA A 21 -5.83 7.35 6.56
N GLY A 22 -6.56 7.61 5.47
CA GLY A 22 -8.02 7.64 5.48
C GLY A 22 -8.63 6.26 5.78
N LEU A 23 -8.10 5.21 5.14
CA LEU A 23 -8.57 3.84 5.33
C LEU A 23 -8.29 3.33 6.76
N VAL A 24 -7.12 3.66 7.34
CA VAL A 24 -6.79 3.39 8.75
C VAL A 24 -7.79 4.07 9.68
N HIS A 25 -8.08 5.35 9.47
CA HIS A 25 -9.03 6.07 10.32
C HIS A 25 -10.42 5.44 10.26
N ARG A 26 -10.88 5.07 9.06
CA ARG A 26 -12.17 4.42 8.86
C ARG A 26 -12.26 3.07 9.55
N LEU A 27 -11.21 2.24 9.43
CA LEU A 27 -11.11 0.95 10.12
C LEU A 27 -11.16 1.11 11.65
N ARG A 28 -10.43 2.10 12.21
CA ARG A 28 -10.47 2.41 13.65
C ARG A 28 -11.88 2.80 14.10
N GLY A 29 -12.59 3.60 13.30
CA GLY A 29 -13.98 3.99 13.57
C GLY A 29 -14.92 2.79 13.61
N LEU A 30 -14.81 1.86 12.65
CA LEU A 30 -15.60 0.64 12.63
C LEU A 30 -15.28 -0.28 13.82
N ARG A 31 -14.00 -0.42 14.17
CA ARG A 31 -13.57 -1.19 15.36
C ARG A 31 -14.14 -0.61 16.66
N ARG A 32 -14.21 0.72 16.78
CA ARG A 32 -14.86 1.38 17.91
C ARG A 32 -16.38 1.07 17.94
N ARG A 33 -17.08 1.26 16.83
CA ARG A 33 -18.53 0.98 16.74
C ARG A 33 -18.88 -0.48 17.07
N LEU A 34 -18.06 -1.42 16.62
CA LEU A 34 -18.24 -2.84 16.92
C LEU A 34 -18.15 -3.11 18.43
N ARG A 35 -17.18 -2.50 19.12
CA ARG A 35 -17.06 -2.59 20.59
C ARG A 35 -18.23 -1.96 21.33
N GLU A 36 -18.86 -0.95 20.74
CA GLU A 36 -20.07 -0.30 21.26
C GLU A 36 -21.36 -1.09 20.93
N GLY A 37 -21.27 -2.27 20.30
CA GLY A 37 -22.44 -3.08 19.91
C GLY A 37 -23.27 -2.49 18.78
N LYS A 38 -22.75 -1.50 18.06
CA LYS A 38 -23.47 -0.84 16.96
C LYS A 38 -23.33 -1.64 15.65
N PRO A 39 -24.32 -1.61 14.76
CA PRO A 39 -24.22 -2.27 13.46
C PRO A 39 -23.08 -1.68 12.64
N VAL A 40 -22.25 -2.55 12.07
CA VAL A 40 -21.05 -2.19 11.28
C VAL A 40 -21.00 -2.85 9.91
N ASP A 41 -21.94 -3.75 9.58
CA ASP A 41 -21.89 -4.61 8.38
C ASP A 41 -21.74 -3.80 7.10
N ARG A 42 -22.63 -2.83 6.86
CA ARG A 42 -22.55 -1.91 5.71
C ARG A 42 -21.24 -1.12 5.68
N GLY A 43 -20.70 -0.77 6.85
CA GLY A 43 -19.43 -0.05 6.97
C GLY A 43 -18.24 -0.92 6.59
N LEU A 44 -18.25 -2.20 6.99
CA LEU A 44 -17.23 -3.19 6.66
C LEU A 44 -17.26 -3.55 5.17
N GLU A 45 -18.45 -3.74 4.59
CA GLU A 45 -18.60 -3.94 3.15
C GLU A 45 -18.03 -2.76 2.36
N GLN A 46 -18.39 -1.53 2.75
CA GLN A 46 -17.92 -0.34 2.06
C GLN A 46 -16.39 -0.19 2.18
N LEU A 47 -15.83 -0.43 3.38
CA LEU A 47 -14.37 -0.41 3.57
C LEU A 47 -13.67 -1.49 2.73
N THR A 48 -14.27 -2.67 2.59
CA THR A 48 -13.74 -3.76 1.78
C THR A 48 -13.64 -3.36 0.30
N ARG A 49 -14.71 -2.75 -0.25
CA ARG A 49 -14.73 -2.25 -1.63
C ARG A 49 -13.71 -1.12 -1.84
N GLU A 50 -13.56 -0.23 -0.86
CA GLU A 50 -12.57 0.86 -0.91
C GLU A 50 -11.12 0.34 -0.91
N LEU A 51 -10.83 -0.67 -0.08
CA LEU A 51 -9.54 -1.36 -0.07
C LEU A 51 -9.26 -2.05 -1.40
N GLU A 52 -10.24 -2.73 -1.99
CA GLU A 52 -10.12 -3.36 -3.30
C GLU A 52 -9.82 -2.35 -4.40
N ALA A 53 -10.58 -1.26 -4.46
CA ALA A 53 -10.36 -0.21 -5.44
C ALA A 53 -8.97 0.43 -5.28
N ALA A 54 -8.54 0.69 -4.04
CA ALA A 54 -7.21 1.26 -3.77
C ALA A 54 -6.07 0.31 -4.16
N ALA A 55 -6.18 -0.98 -3.80
CA ALA A 55 -5.22 -1.99 -4.16
C ALA A 55 -5.11 -2.17 -5.69
N ASN A 56 -6.25 -2.16 -6.40
CA ASN A 56 -6.26 -2.26 -7.86
C ASN A 56 -5.57 -1.07 -8.53
N ARG A 57 -5.82 0.17 -8.08
CA ARG A 57 -5.08 1.35 -8.57
C ARG A 57 -3.57 1.23 -8.36
N LEU A 58 -3.13 0.67 -7.22
CA LEU A 58 -1.70 0.45 -6.99
C LEU A 58 -1.13 -0.60 -7.96
N LYS A 59 -1.87 -1.70 -8.20
CA LYS A 59 -1.48 -2.75 -9.12
C LYS A 59 -1.38 -2.24 -10.56
N GLU A 60 -2.39 -1.52 -11.04
CA GLU A 60 -2.41 -0.89 -12.37
C GLU A 60 -1.23 0.06 -12.54
N ARG A 61 -1.00 0.94 -11.55
CA ARG A 61 0.14 1.87 -11.58
C ARG A 61 1.48 1.13 -11.64
N ARG A 62 1.64 0.03 -10.87
CA ARG A 62 2.85 -0.79 -10.87
C ARG A 62 3.06 -1.49 -12.21
N ALA A 63 1.99 -1.99 -12.83
CA ALA A 63 2.05 -2.64 -14.14
C ALA A 63 2.44 -1.66 -15.26
N GLN A 64 2.15 -0.37 -15.09
CA GLN A 64 2.50 0.69 -16.04
C GLN A 64 3.87 1.34 -15.78
N LEU A 65 4.64 0.86 -14.79
CA LEU A 65 5.95 1.45 -14.51
C LEU A 65 6.92 1.19 -15.68
N PRO A 66 7.54 2.24 -16.25
CA PRO A 66 8.57 2.06 -17.25
C PRO A 66 9.79 1.38 -16.62
N ILE A 67 10.39 0.45 -17.36
CA ILE A 67 11.67 -0.15 -16.99
C ILE A 67 12.78 0.78 -17.50
N PRO A 68 13.57 1.41 -16.60
CA PRO A 68 14.62 2.33 -17.04
C PRO A 68 15.74 1.55 -17.73
N THR A 69 16.07 1.97 -18.96
CA THR A 69 17.26 1.53 -19.69
C THR A 69 18.35 2.58 -19.54
N PHE A 70 19.55 2.15 -19.15
CA PHE A 70 20.70 3.04 -18.95
C PHE A 70 21.68 2.86 -20.10
N ASP A 71 22.08 3.97 -20.72
CA ASP A 71 23.07 3.96 -21.81
C ASP A 71 24.48 3.80 -21.26
N ASN A 72 25.18 2.73 -21.67
CA ASN A 72 26.54 2.46 -21.24
C ASN A 72 27.58 3.45 -21.80
N ALA A 73 27.24 4.25 -22.82
CA ALA A 73 28.12 5.30 -23.33
C ALA A 73 28.22 6.52 -22.40
N LEU A 74 27.28 6.68 -21.46
CA LEU A 74 27.32 7.77 -20.48
C LEU A 74 28.32 7.44 -19.36
N PRO A 75 29.36 8.27 -19.12
CA PRO A 75 30.40 7.97 -18.13
C PRO A 75 29.87 7.69 -16.72
N ILE A 76 28.79 8.35 -16.32
CA ILE A 76 28.16 8.14 -15.01
C ILE A 76 27.56 6.74 -14.85
N ASN A 77 27.10 6.11 -15.94
CA ASN A 77 26.49 4.79 -15.89
C ASN A 77 27.52 3.68 -15.65
N ALA A 78 28.81 3.91 -15.94
CA ALA A 78 29.88 2.99 -15.59
C ALA A 78 30.02 2.81 -14.05
N HIS A 79 29.59 3.80 -13.26
CA HIS A 79 29.65 3.76 -11.80
C HIS A 79 28.39 3.20 -11.13
N ARG A 80 27.39 2.73 -11.90
CA ARG A 80 26.10 2.26 -11.35
C ARG A 80 26.26 1.19 -10.27
N GLU A 81 27.13 0.21 -10.50
CA GLU A 81 27.36 -0.89 -9.56
C GLU A 81 28.02 -0.39 -8.27
N THR A 82 29.01 0.51 -8.37
CA THR A 82 29.67 1.14 -7.23
C THR A 82 28.68 1.93 -6.37
N ILE A 83 27.80 2.71 -7.01
CA ILE A 83 26.75 3.48 -6.31
C ILE A 83 25.77 2.52 -5.62
N ALA A 84 25.34 1.45 -6.30
CA ALA A 84 24.43 0.46 -5.73
C ALA A 84 25.03 -0.29 -4.53
N ALA A 85 26.32 -0.63 -4.58
CA ALA A 85 27.04 -1.23 -3.46
C ALA A 85 27.11 -0.26 -2.27
N ALA A 86 27.52 0.98 -2.50
CA ALA A 86 27.62 2.00 -1.45
C ALA A 86 26.28 2.24 -0.74
N ILE A 87 25.15 2.25 -1.46
CA ILE A 87 23.82 2.36 -0.86
C ILE A 87 23.51 1.14 0.01
N ARG A 88 23.82 -0.07 -0.45
CA ARG A 88 23.53 -1.30 0.29
C ARG A 88 24.31 -1.39 1.61
N ASP A 89 25.56 -0.96 1.59
CA ASP A 89 26.47 -1.12 2.73
C ASP A 89 26.27 -0.05 3.84
N HIS A 90 25.48 0.99 3.57
CA HIS A 90 25.28 2.14 4.48
C HIS A 90 23.80 2.49 4.76
N GLN A 91 22.86 1.58 4.55
CA GLN A 91 21.42 1.70 4.89
C GLN A 91 21.06 0.81 6.07
#